data_AF-A0A6G0V521-F1
#
_entry.id   AF-A0A6G0V521-F1
#
_cell.length_a   1.000
_cell.length_b   1.000
_cell.length_c   1.000
_cell.angle_alpha   90.00
_cell.angle_beta   90.00
_cell.angle_gamma   90.00
#
_symmetry.space_group_name_H-M   'P 1'
#
loop_
_entity.id
_entity.type
_entity.pdbx_description
1 polymer ?
#
loop_
_entity_poly.entity_id
_entity_poly.type
_entity_poly.pdbx_seq_one_letter_code
_entity_poly.pdbx_strand_id
1 'polypeptide(L)'
;MLKSAVLLLALIGVANAVTVRDCAAFPNGTDTKLNWWPSCTGKIIFNTLAATDADGNAEYPVQLIKPLHVNLGLVNNGAVYCGSAGCKLDTYIWSWGGWTGCDWHSISTLGLLNNLDACTNGVPCPIAQGNQNITVVVDFSKFQAIISLLTDDSPYQLQQIITDNATGDKACVTVQARAKTKN
;
A
#
# COMPACT_ATOMS: atom_id res chain seq x y z
N MET A 1 -9.20 -58.22 50.55
CA MET A 1 -9.93 -56.96 50.25
C MET A 1 -8.93 -55.98 49.64
N LEU A 2 -8.91 -55.87 48.30
CA LEU A 2 -7.94 -55.06 47.56
C LEU A 2 -8.53 -53.66 47.33
N LYS A 3 -7.91 -52.63 47.89
CA LYS A 3 -8.32 -51.23 47.70
C LYS A 3 -7.74 -50.73 46.38
N SER A 4 -8.54 -50.70 45.32
CA SER A 4 -8.18 -50.05 44.07
C SER A 4 -8.28 -48.53 44.23
N ALA A 5 -7.13 -47.85 44.24
CA ALA A 5 -7.05 -46.40 44.10
C ALA A 5 -7.01 -46.05 42.61
N VAL A 6 -8.09 -45.46 42.10
CA VAL A 6 -8.14 -44.88 40.75
C VAL A 6 -7.64 -43.45 40.86
N LEU A 7 -6.46 -43.18 40.31
CA LEU A 7 -5.86 -41.85 40.23
C LEU A 7 -6.48 -41.12 39.02
N LEU A 8 -7.42 -40.19 39.25
CA LEU A 8 -7.96 -39.32 38.23
C LEU A 8 -6.99 -38.15 38.00
N LEU A 9 -6.18 -38.21 36.94
CA LEU A 9 -5.41 -37.06 36.46
C LEU A 9 -6.35 -36.10 35.72
N ALA A 10 -6.73 -35.00 36.39
CA ALA A 10 -7.41 -33.88 35.77
C ALA A 10 -6.40 -33.08 34.92
N LEU A 11 -6.40 -33.29 33.60
CA LEU A 11 -5.75 -32.41 32.63
C LEU A 11 -6.56 -31.10 32.56
N ILE A 12 -6.15 -30.10 33.35
CA ILE A 12 -6.63 -28.73 33.20
C ILE A 12 -5.95 -28.15 31.95
N GLY A 13 -6.60 -28.31 30.80
CA GLY A 13 -6.24 -27.59 29.59
C GLY A 13 -6.58 -26.11 29.78
N VAL A 14 -5.60 -25.30 30.14
CA VAL A 14 -5.68 -23.84 29.99
C VAL A 14 -5.66 -23.54 28.50
N ALA A 15 -6.84 -23.51 27.88
CA ALA A 15 -7.02 -22.87 26.59
C ALA A 15 -6.77 -21.38 26.80
N ASN A 16 -5.54 -20.93 26.53
CA ASN A 16 -5.29 -19.51 26.34
C ASN A 16 -6.12 -19.10 25.12
N ALA A 17 -7.28 -18.49 25.35
CA ALA A 17 -8.00 -17.78 24.32
C ALA A 17 -7.06 -16.68 23.81
N VAL A 18 -6.44 -16.91 22.65
CA VAL A 18 -5.72 -15.88 21.92
C VAL A 18 -6.79 -14.87 21.52
N THR A 19 -6.90 -13.79 22.29
CA THR A 19 -7.73 -12.67 21.88
C THR A 19 -7.03 -12.04 20.68
N VAL A 20 -7.60 -12.24 19.49
CA VAL A 20 -7.29 -11.37 18.36
C VAL A 20 -7.59 -9.97 18.87
N ARG A 21 -6.55 -9.14 19.00
CA ARG A 21 -6.74 -7.75 19.43
C ARG A 21 -7.43 -7.06 18.27
N ASP A 22 -8.75 -6.95 18.34
CA ASP A 22 -9.53 -6.25 17.33
C ASP A 22 -9.06 -4.79 17.28
N CYS A 23 -8.41 -4.45 16.19
CA CYS A 23 -8.02 -3.08 15.88
C CYS A 23 -9.24 -2.34 15.34
N ALA A 24 -10.21 -2.08 16.22
CA ALA A 24 -11.47 -1.46 15.86
C ALA A 24 -11.30 -0.02 15.33
N ALA A 25 -10.18 0.63 15.64
CA ALA A 25 -9.86 1.97 15.18
C ALA A 25 -9.02 1.94 13.90
N PHE A 26 -9.42 2.74 12.92
CA PHE A 26 -8.62 3.05 11.74
C PHE A 26 -7.38 3.84 12.16
N PRO A 27 -6.17 3.44 11.72
CA PRO A 27 -4.95 4.15 12.05
C PRO A 27 -4.92 5.52 11.36
N ASN A 28 -4.30 6.51 11.99
CA ASN A 28 -3.95 7.80 11.36
C ASN A 28 -5.12 8.55 10.70
N GLY A 29 -6.36 8.34 11.15
CA GLY A 29 -7.55 8.98 10.55
C GLY A 29 -7.90 8.47 9.14
N THR A 30 -7.44 7.27 8.80
CA THR A 30 -7.79 6.60 7.53
C THR A 30 -9.25 6.16 7.44
N ASP A 31 -10.08 6.40 8.45
CA ASP A 31 -11.53 6.24 8.34
C ASP A 31 -12.17 7.31 7.45
N THR A 32 -11.57 8.51 7.40
CA THR A 32 -12.18 9.72 6.81
C THR A 32 -11.38 10.35 5.67
N LYS A 33 -10.06 10.09 5.58
CA LYS A 33 -9.23 10.68 4.53
C LYS A 33 -8.00 9.84 4.20
N LEU A 34 -7.47 10.09 3.01
CA LEU A 34 -6.16 9.65 2.59
C LEU A 34 -5.07 10.48 3.28
N ASN A 35 -4.01 9.83 3.75
CA ASN A 35 -2.81 10.47 4.25
C ASN A 35 -1.62 10.04 3.41
N TRP A 36 -0.63 10.92 3.22
CA TRP A 36 0.56 10.59 2.44
C TRP A 36 1.77 11.39 2.89
N TRP A 37 2.96 10.87 2.62
CA TRP A 37 4.22 11.57 2.86
C TRP A 37 5.34 11.01 1.95
N PRO A 38 6.37 11.81 1.64
CA PRO A 38 7.58 11.30 0.99
C PRO A 38 8.28 10.27 1.89
N SER A 39 8.67 9.13 1.33
CA SER A 39 9.25 8.01 2.10
C SER A 39 10.69 7.68 1.76
N CYS A 40 11.34 8.50 0.95
CA CYS A 40 12.78 8.52 0.75
C CYS A 40 13.26 9.92 0.38
N THR A 41 14.57 10.13 0.47
CA THR A 41 15.22 11.37 0.00
C THR A 41 15.50 11.26 -1.49
N GLY A 42 15.05 12.24 -2.26
CA GLY A 42 15.16 12.27 -3.72
C GLY A 42 15.16 13.67 -4.30
N LYS A 43 15.25 13.77 -5.63
CA LYS A 43 15.17 15.04 -6.37
C LYS A 43 13.75 15.45 -6.76
N ILE A 44 12.82 14.50 -6.75
CA ILE A 44 11.39 14.74 -6.89
C ILE A 44 10.82 15.15 -5.53
N ILE A 45 10.17 16.31 -5.49
CA ILE A 45 9.46 16.81 -4.32
C ILE A 45 7.96 16.79 -4.63
N PHE A 46 7.19 16.06 -3.83
CA PHE A 46 5.74 16.02 -3.93
C PHE A 46 5.14 17.15 -3.08
N ASN A 47 4.30 17.98 -3.70
CA ASN A 47 3.64 19.11 -3.05
C ASN A 47 2.18 18.80 -2.72
N THR A 48 1.50 18.07 -3.60
CA THR A 48 0.09 17.69 -3.45
C THR A 48 -0.14 16.26 -3.95
N LEU A 49 -1.12 15.59 -3.37
CA LEU A 49 -1.59 14.28 -3.81
C LEU A 49 -3.09 14.19 -3.51
N ALA A 50 -3.87 13.82 -4.52
CA ALA A 50 -5.31 13.56 -4.40
C ALA A 50 -5.69 12.31 -5.20
N ALA A 51 -6.55 11.47 -4.59
CA ALA A 51 -7.16 10.33 -5.25
C ALA A 51 -8.45 10.76 -5.96
N THR A 52 -8.61 10.36 -7.21
CA THR A 52 -9.82 10.58 -8.00
C THR A 52 -10.23 9.32 -8.74
N ASP A 53 -11.50 9.25 -9.11
CA ASP A 53 -11.99 8.25 -10.05
C ASP A 53 -11.59 8.60 -11.50
N ALA A 54 -12.04 7.79 -12.46
CA ALA A 54 -11.78 7.97 -13.89
C ALA A 54 -12.40 9.25 -14.46
N ASP A 55 -13.47 9.77 -13.83
CA ASP A 55 -14.18 10.98 -14.24
C ASP A 55 -13.57 12.24 -13.58
N GLY A 56 -12.57 12.07 -12.71
CA GLY A 56 -11.88 13.16 -12.00
C GLY A 56 -12.57 13.62 -10.72
N ASN A 57 -13.60 12.91 -10.24
CA ASN A 57 -14.22 13.21 -8.95
C ASN A 57 -13.33 12.72 -7.81
N ALA A 58 -13.34 13.42 -6.68
CA ALA A 58 -12.64 12.98 -5.48
C ALA A 58 -13.12 11.59 -5.05
N GLU A 59 -12.19 10.65 -4.89
CA GLU A 59 -12.51 9.28 -4.54
C GLU A 59 -12.08 8.95 -3.12
N TYR A 60 -13.08 8.73 -2.26
CA TYR A 60 -12.87 8.19 -0.92
C TYR A 60 -14.11 7.43 -0.42
N PRO A 61 -13.97 6.22 0.15
CA PRO A 61 -12.75 5.41 0.24
C PRO A 61 -12.24 4.96 -1.14
N VAL A 62 -10.96 4.62 -1.23
CA VAL A 62 -10.31 4.21 -2.47
C VAL A 62 -10.88 2.87 -2.94
N GLN A 63 -11.13 2.73 -4.24
CA GLN A 63 -11.65 1.50 -4.84
C GLN A 63 -10.53 0.73 -5.53
N LEU A 64 -10.08 -0.40 -4.99
CA LEU A 64 -8.96 -1.17 -5.56
C LEU A 64 -9.39 -2.11 -6.69
N ILE A 65 -10.69 -2.28 -6.88
CA ILE A 65 -11.28 -3.13 -7.93
C ILE A 65 -11.34 -2.46 -9.30
N LYS A 66 -11.00 -1.18 -9.38
CA LYS A 66 -10.93 -0.39 -10.61
C LYS A 66 -9.67 0.47 -10.60
N PRO A 67 -9.23 1.00 -11.76
CA PRO A 67 -8.09 1.91 -11.81
C PRO A 67 -8.32 3.13 -10.92
N LEU A 68 -7.36 3.41 -10.04
CA LEU A 68 -7.32 4.60 -9.19
C LEU A 68 -6.45 5.67 -9.85
N HIS A 69 -6.97 6.88 -9.99
CA HIS A 69 -6.17 8.01 -10.48
C HIS A 69 -5.61 8.80 -9.30
N VAL A 70 -4.30 9.01 -9.29
CA VAL A 70 -3.60 9.78 -8.26
C VAL A 70 -3.00 11.02 -8.90
N ASN A 71 -3.63 12.16 -8.64
CA ASN A 71 -3.17 13.46 -9.14
C ASN A 71 -2.11 14.02 -8.22
N LEU A 72 -0.91 14.20 -8.75
CA LEU A 72 0.28 14.65 -8.04
C LEU A 72 0.71 16.01 -8.55
N GLY A 73 0.83 16.99 -7.67
CA GLY A 73 1.61 18.19 -7.91
C GLY A 73 3.03 17.97 -7.40
N LEU A 74 4.03 18.11 -8.27
CA LEU A 74 5.42 17.84 -7.91
C LEU A 74 6.40 18.81 -8.57
N VAL A 75 7.63 18.81 -8.07
CA VAL A 75 8.77 19.49 -8.67
C VAL A 75 9.91 18.50 -8.85
N ASN A 76 10.43 18.40 -10.06
CA ASN A 76 11.66 17.67 -10.33
C ASN A 76 12.85 18.62 -10.32
N ASN A 77 13.67 18.55 -9.27
CA ASN A 77 14.91 19.34 -9.12
C ASN A 77 16.15 18.63 -9.69
N GLY A 78 15.98 17.47 -10.32
CA GLY A 78 17.04 16.69 -10.96
C GLY A 78 17.00 16.79 -12.48
N ALA A 79 17.67 15.84 -13.14
CA ALA A 79 17.50 15.61 -14.56
C ALA A 79 16.11 15.03 -14.87
N VAL A 80 15.75 14.97 -16.16
CA VAL A 80 14.53 14.28 -16.61
C VAL A 80 14.56 12.82 -16.14
N TYR A 81 13.54 12.43 -15.36
CA TYR A 81 13.36 11.06 -14.88
C TYR A 81 12.63 10.23 -15.93
N CYS A 82 12.93 8.93 -15.97
CA CYS A 82 12.25 7.97 -16.83
C CYS A 82 12.35 8.35 -18.31
N GLY A 83 13.51 8.88 -18.72
CA GLY A 83 13.83 9.19 -20.11
C GLY A 83 14.05 7.90 -20.93
N SER A 84 14.99 7.91 -21.86
CA SER A 84 15.25 6.75 -22.72
C SER A 84 15.70 5.49 -21.96
N ALA A 85 16.27 5.64 -20.77
CA ALA A 85 16.64 4.51 -19.90
C ALA A 85 15.44 3.89 -19.16
N GLY A 86 14.29 4.58 -19.12
CA GLY A 86 13.10 4.18 -18.38
C GLY A 86 13.27 4.27 -16.86
N CYS A 87 12.27 3.77 -16.15
CA CYS A 87 12.23 3.73 -14.69
C CYS A 87 11.69 2.40 -14.19
N LYS A 88 12.13 2.02 -13.00
CA LYS A 88 11.56 0.90 -12.24
C LYS A 88 10.55 1.40 -11.24
N LEU A 89 9.48 0.64 -11.05
CA LEU A 89 8.48 0.83 -10.03
C LEU A 89 8.49 -0.38 -9.08
N ASP A 90 8.70 -0.10 -7.80
CA ASP A 90 8.46 -1.04 -6.71
C ASP A 90 7.24 -0.57 -5.92
N THR A 91 6.30 -1.48 -5.65
CA THR A 91 5.15 -1.23 -4.80
C THR A 91 5.09 -2.22 -3.66
N TYR A 92 5.01 -1.69 -2.45
CA TYR A 92 4.87 -2.45 -1.22
C TYR A 92 3.52 -2.13 -0.56
N ILE A 93 2.88 -3.13 0.02
CA ILE A 93 1.55 -3.03 0.62
C ILE A 93 1.61 -3.53 2.06
N TRP A 94 0.94 -2.84 2.98
CA TRP A 94 0.76 -3.28 4.36
C TRP A 94 -0.71 -3.23 4.73
N SER A 95 -1.15 -4.20 5.53
CA SER A 95 -2.43 -4.21 6.23
C SER A 95 -2.25 -3.73 7.67
N TRP A 96 -3.26 -3.06 8.21
CA TRP A 96 -3.31 -2.74 9.63
C TRP A 96 -3.88 -3.91 10.45
N GLY A 97 -3.29 -4.14 11.62
CA GLY A 97 -3.79 -5.11 12.57
C GLY A 97 -3.34 -6.54 12.29
N GLY A 98 -3.68 -7.43 13.21
CA GLY A 98 -3.33 -8.84 13.13
C GLY A 98 -3.11 -9.47 14.49
N TRP A 99 -2.77 -10.75 14.48
CA TRP A 99 -2.40 -11.55 15.65
C TRP A 99 -1.32 -10.93 16.56
N THR A 100 -0.41 -10.12 16.01
CA THR A 100 0.68 -9.47 16.74
C THR A 100 0.33 -8.09 17.29
N GLY A 101 -0.87 -7.57 17.01
CA GLY A 101 -1.36 -6.29 17.51
C GLY A 101 -1.79 -5.31 16.42
N CYS A 102 -2.02 -4.06 16.82
CA CYS A 102 -2.43 -2.97 15.95
C CYS A 102 -1.20 -2.23 15.43
N ASP A 103 -0.57 -2.83 14.42
CA ASP A 103 0.55 -2.25 13.69
C ASP A 103 0.42 -2.56 12.18
N TRP A 104 1.27 -1.94 11.37
CA TRP A 104 1.34 -2.18 9.94
C TRP A 104 2.15 -3.44 9.64
N HIS A 105 1.51 -4.41 8.98
CA HIS A 105 2.11 -5.67 8.60
C HIS A 105 2.24 -5.78 7.08
N SER A 106 3.45 -6.09 6.62
CA SER A 106 3.74 -6.22 5.19
C SER A 106 2.96 -7.39 4.59
N ILE A 107 2.29 -7.13 3.47
CA ILE A 107 1.64 -8.13 2.64
C ILE A 107 2.65 -8.57 1.60
N SER A 108 3.04 -9.85 1.63
CA SER A 108 3.96 -10.39 0.64
C SER A 108 3.28 -10.46 -0.72
N THR A 109 3.79 -9.68 -1.67
CA THR A 109 3.36 -9.70 -3.07
C THR A 109 4.08 -10.79 -3.88
N LEU A 110 4.95 -11.57 -3.22
CA LEU A 110 5.85 -12.56 -3.85
C LEU A 110 6.68 -11.96 -5.01
N GLY A 111 6.98 -10.67 -4.95
CA GLY A 111 7.75 -9.95 -5.96
C GLY A 111 6.95 -9.49 -7.18
N LEU A 112 5.64 -9.77 -7.25
CA LEU A 112 4.80 -9.42 -8.40
C LEU A 112 4.68 -7.90 -8.63
N LEU A 113 4.89 -7.11 -7.58
CA LEU A 113 4.81 -5.64 -7.63
C LEU A 113 6.19 -4.97 -7.59
N ASN A 114 7.27 -5.72 -7.83
CA ASN A 114 8.64 -5.22 -7.76
C ASN A 114 9.30 -5.17 -9.14
N ASN A 115 10.22 -4.21 -9.32
CA ASN A 115 11.00 -4.04 -10.54
C ASN A 115 10.13 -3.99 -11.82
N LEU A 116 8.92 -3.42 -11.71
CA LEU A 116 8.03 -3.20 -12.84
C LEU A 116 8.53 -2.02 -13.67
N ASP A 117 8.22 -1.99 -14.96
CA ASP A 117 8.46 -0.78 -15.77
C ASP A 117 7.44 0.29 -15.36
N ALA A 118 7.90 1.42 -14.83
CA ALA A 118 7.01 2.45 -14.28
C ALA A 118 6.08 3.06 -15.35
N CYS A 119 6.60 3.24 -16.56
CA CYS A 119 5.92 3.94 -17.66
C CYS A 119 4.74 3.13 -18.21
N THR A 120 4.86 1.81 -18.23
CA THR A 120 3.81 0.88 -18.64
C THR A 120 2.88 0.46 -17.49
N ASN A 121 3.23 0.85 -16.25
CA ASN A 121 2.44 0.61 -15.04
C ASN A 121 1.94 1.92 -14.41
N GLY A 122 1.54 2.86 -15.28
CA GLY A 122 0.68 3.99 -14.90
C GLY A 122 1.40 5.28 -14.54
N VAL A 123 2.72 5.32 -14.49
CA VAL A 123 3.47 6.57 -14.32
C VAL A 123 3.60 7.28 -15.67
N PRO A 124 3.18 8.55 -15.81
CA PRO A 124 3.45 9.32 -17.02
C PRO A 124 4.95 9.53 -17.20
N CYS A 125 5.49 9.03 -18.31
CA CYS A 125 6.90 9.16 -18.65
C CYS A 125 7.10 9.99 -19.93
N PRO A 126 8.19 10.77 -20.02
CA PRO A 126 9.15 11.03 -18.94
C PRO A 126 8.60 12.01 -17.90
N ILE A 127 9.16 12.00 -16.69
CA ILE A 127 8.88 13.02 -15.68
C ILE A 127 9.85 14.19 -15.94
N ALA A 128 9.30 15.28 -16.49
CA ALA A 128 10.07 16.44 -16.93
C ALA A 128 10.82 17.11 -15.75
N GLN A 129 11.79 17.97 -16.04
CA GLN A 129 12.40 18.82 -15.03
C GLN A 129 11.46 19.99 -14.67
N GLY A 130 11.45 20.41 -13.40
CA GLY A 130 10.65 21.54 -12.90
C GLY A 130 9.26 21.16 -12.38
N ASN A 131 8.43 22.19 -12.17
CA ASN A 131 7.08 22.07 -11.61
C ASN A 131 6.12 21.46 -12.63
N GLN A 132 5.34 20.48 -12.19
CA GLN A 132 4.33 19.84 -13.03
C GLN A 132 3.22 19.19 -12.20
N ASN A 133 2.08 18.99 -12.84
CA ASN A 133 1.02 18.13 -12.34
C ASN A 133 0.96 16.89 -13.22
N ILE A 134 1.01 15.70 -12.62
CA ILE A 134 0.89 14.42 -13.32
C ILE A 134 -0.21 13.59 -12.69
N THR A 135 -0.82 12.71 -13.47
CA THR A 135 -1.78 11.72 -12.98
C THR A 135 -1.15 10.35 -13.09
N VAL A 136 -0.89 9.71 -11.95
CA VAL A 136 -0.45 8.31 -11.90
C VAL A 136 -1.69 7.43 -11.83
N VAL A 137 -1.73 6.39 -12.67
CA VAL A 137 -2.83 5.42 -12.66
C VAL A 137 -2.37 4.17 -11.91
N VAL A 138 -2.93 3.94 -10.73
CA VAL A 138 -2.68 2.72 -9.96
C VAL A 138 -3.78 1.71 -10.30
N ASP A 139 -3.43 0.72 -11.11
CA ASP A 139 -4.36 -0.32 -11.54
C ASP A 139 -3.91 -1.70 -11.06
N PHE A 140 -4.60 -2.22 -10.04
CA PHE A 140 -4.37 -3.57 -9.53
C PHE A 140 -5.12 -4.66 -10.31
N SER A 141 -5.84 -4.32 -11.38
CA SER A 141 -6.60 -5.28 -12.18
C SER A 141 -5.73 -6.43 -12.73
N LYS A 142 -4.44 -6.15 -12.99
CA LYS A 142 -3.45 -7.15 -13.43
C LYS A 142 -2.94 -8.04 -12.29
N PHE A 143 -3.23 -7.67 -11.04
CA PHE A 143 -2.74 -8.28 -9.82
C PHE A 143 -3.90 -8.77 -8.92
N GLN A 144 -4.98 -9.28 -9.52
CA GLN A 144 -6.17 -9.78 -8.81
C GLN A 144 -5.84 -10.79 -7.70
N ALA A 145 -4.80 -11.60 -7.88
CA ALA A 145 -4.33 -12.51 -6.83
C ALA A 145 -3.99 -11.76 -5.53
N ILE A 146 -3.38 -10.58 -5.63
CA ILE A 146 -3.06 -9.74 -4.46
C ILE A 146 -4.34 -9.13 -3.89
N ILE A 147 -5.19 -8.54 -4.74
CA ILE A 147 -6.48 -7.96 -4.29
C ILE A 147 -7.33 -8.99 -3.54
N SER A 148 -7.34 -10.24 -4.01
CA SER A 148 -8.13 -11.32 -3.38
C SER A 148 -7.69 -11.68 -1.97
N LEU A 149 -6.46 -11.31 -1.58
CA LEU A 149 -5.91 -11.48 -0.23
C LEU A 149 -6.24 -10.30 0.69
N LEU A 150 -6.71 -9.18 0.13
CA LEU A 150 -7.00 -7.97 0.87
C LEU A 150 -8.42 -8.02 1.47
N THR A 151 -8.50 -7.90 2.79
CA THR A 151 -9.76 -7.67 3.50
C THR A 151 -10.46 -6.42 2.94
N ASP A 152 -11.76 -6.56 2.68
CA ASP A 152 -12.57 -5.45 2.19
C ASP A 152 -12.74 -4.36 3.25
N ASP A 153 -13.00 -3.14 2.78
CA ASP A 153 -13.32 -1.97 3.61
C ASP A 153 -12.35 -1.72 4.77
N SER A 154 -11.05 -1.90 4.50
CA SER A 154 -9.99 -1.93 5.50
C SER A 154 -8.90 -0.88 5.22
N PRO A 155 -8.15 -0.44 6.25
CA PRO A 155 -7.04 0.49 6.06
C PRO A 155 -5.79 -0.22 5.52
N TYR A 156 -5.22 0.36 4.46
CA TYR A 156 -3.99 -0.10 3.83
C TYR A 156 -2.95 1.01 3.78
N GLN A 157 -1.69 0.60 3.88
CA GLN A 157 -0.55 1.44 3.51
C GLN A 157 0.02 0.93 2.19
N LEU A 158 0.37 1.85 1.31
CA LEU A 158 1.03 1.57 0.06
C LEU A 158 2.26 2.46 -0.07
N GLN A 159 3.40 1.88 -0.40
CA GLN A 159 4.61 2.62 -0.72
C GLN A 159 4.97 2.36 -2.17
N GLN A 160 5.05 3.44 -2.97
CA GLN A 160 5.62 3.38 -4.30
C GLN A 160 7.02 3.97 -4.29
N ILE A 161 7.93 3.29 -4.96
CA ILE A 161 9.30 3.73 -5.19
C ILE A 161 9.53 3.69 -6.70
N ILE A 162 9.74 4.86 -7.29
CA ILE A 162 10.20 5.01 -8.67
C ILE A 162 11.71 5.19 -8.62
N THR A 163 12.45 4.34 -9.33
CA THR A 163 13.90 4.45 -9.48
C THR A 163 14.23 4.77 -10.93
N ASP A 164 14.91 5.89 -11.17
CA ASP A 164 15.41 6.25 -12.49
C ASP A 164 16.55 5.32 -12.90
N ASN A 165 16.46 4.70 -14.08
CA ASN A 165 17.48 3.72 -14.50
C ASN A 165 18.79 4.38 -14.95
N ALA A 166 18.78 5.66 -15.33
CA ALA A 166 19.99 6.34 -15.79
C ALA A 166 20.85 6.81 -14.63
N THR A 167 20.24 7.34 -13.56
CA THR A 167 20.97 7.91 -12.41
C THR A 167 20.92 7.05 -11.16
N GLY A 168 19.93 6.16 -11.03
CA GLY A 168 19.64 5.42 -9.80
C GLY A 168 18.93 6.26 -8.73
N ASP A 169 18.60 7.53 -9.03
CA ASP A 169 17.86 8.38 -8.10
C ASP A 169 16.43 7.86 -7.90
N LYS A 170 15.86 8.18 -6.73
CA LYS A 170 14.56 7.66 -6.32
C LYS A 170 13.56 8.77 -6.05
N ALA A 171 12.30 8.48 -6.34
CA ALA A 171 11.14 9.22 -5.87
C ALA A 171 10.21 8.24 -5.14
N CYS A 172 9.92 8.51 -3.86
CA CYS A 172 9.12 7.59 -3.05
C CYS A 172 8.00 8.33 -2.35
N VAL A 173 6.81 7.74 -2.37
CA VAL A 173 5.64 8.21 -1.63
C VAL A 173 5.03 7.03 -0.88
N THR A 174 4.70 7.26 0.38
CA THR A 174 3.85 6.35 1.15
C THR A 174 2.48 6.99 1.30
N VAL A 175 1.46 6.19 1.07
CA VAL A 175 0.04 6.55 1.14
C VAL A 175 -0.63 5.61 2.12
N GLN A 176 -1.54 6.13 2.93
CA GLN A 176 -2.43 5.37 3.78
C GLN A 176 -3.88 5.78 3.50
N ALA A 177 -4.76 4.81 3.29
CA ALA A 177 -6.17 5.06 3.03
C ALA A 177 -7.03 3.86 3.42
N ARG A 178 -8.31 4.10 3.69
CA ARG A 178 -9.34 3.05 3.66
C ARG A 178 -9.59 2.66 2.21
N ALA A 179 -9.57 1.35 1.95
CA ALA A 179 -9.76 0.81 0.63
C ALA A 179 -10.87 -0.25 0.62
N LYS A 180 -11.67 -0.23 -0.45
CA LYS A 180 -12.64 -1.27 -0.77
C LYS A 180 -12.08 -2.19 -1.85
N THR A 181 -12.25 -3.49 -1.63
CA THR A 181 -11.77 -4.57 -2.51
C THR A 181 -12.94 -5.37 -3.09
N LYS A 182 -14.17 -4.96 -2.80
CA LYS A 182 -15.42 -5.52 -3.33
C LYS A 182 -16.38 -4.40 -3.76
N ASN A 183 -17.30 -4.75 -4.67
CA ASN A 183 -18.40 -3.88 -5.11
C ASN A 183 -19.48 -3.73 -4.04
#